data_AF-A0A3D3P3I2-F1
#
_entry.id   AF-A0A3D3P3I2-F1
#
_cell.length_a   1.000
_cell.length_b   1.000
_cell.length_c   1.000
_cell.angle_alpha   90.00
_cell.angle_beta   90.00
_cell.angle_gamma   90.00
#
_symmetry.space_group_name_H-M   'P 1'
#
loop_
_entity.id
_entity.type
_entity.pdbx_description
1 polymer ?
#
loop_
_entity_poly.entity_id
_entity_poly.type
_entity_poly.pdbx_seq_one_letter_code
_entity_poly.pdbx_strand_id
1 'polypeptide(L)'
;LRSLWEQANYAAMMEDMDTSIGLVLDKLKAVGLEENTYVIFSSDNGGGNQNPPLQGGKAKMWEGGLRVPMIVAGPGIEANSQCDHPVAQWDYLTTMHDLVGSEVPLPKNLDGISLRPVFEKGNAGKLAKRESGFIFHFPAFYTTPITAFRLGDYKLMRQLNTGEIKLFNVAEDMGESKELSKKMPKKVKEMVLKLDAYLMRVGAWSIKEVYDTRQEELDGWIRQDLKRITETRKKLTEQDLKIETKSKLKTGMQKALQNSKRHQKGLKELERQRTSSDWF
;
A
#
# COMPACT_ATOMS: atom_id res chain seq x y z
N LEU A 1 12.33 -6.63 -28.24
CA LEU A 1 12.46 -5.18 -28.54
C LEU A 1 11.67 -4.31 -27.56
N ARG A 2 10.34 -4.43 -27.47
CA ARG A 2 9.53 -3.62 -26.51
C ARG A 2 9.98 -3.73 -25.05
N SER A 3 10.24 -4.94 -24.55
CA SER A 3 10.69 -5.16 -23.17
C SER A 3 12.04 -4.51 -22.86
N LEU A 4 13.00 -4.57 -23.79
CA LEU A 4 14.31 -3.91 -23.66
C LEU A 4 14.17 -2.39 -23.62
N TRP A 5 13.27 -1.83 -24.45
CA TRP A 5 12.96 -0.41 -24.44
C TRP A 5 12.29 0.03 -23.13
N GLU A 6 11.35 -0.75 -22.60
CA GLU A 6 10.71 -0.49 -21.29
C GLU A 6 11.74 -0.53 -20.15
N GLN A 7 12.69 -1.48 -20.17
CA GLN A 7 13.78 -1.55 -19.21
C GLN A 7 14.75 -0.36 -19.31
N ALA A 8 15.13 0.03 -20.54
CA ALA A 8 16.01 1.18 -20.76
C ALA A 8 15.37 2.49 -20.27
N ASN A 9 14.07 2.69 -20.54
CA ASN A 9 13.36 3.86 -20.02
C ASN A 9 13.29 3.86 -18.49
N TYR A 10 13.01 2.71 -17.87
CA TYR A 10 12.98 2.61 -16.43
C TYR A 10 14.36 2.94 -15.84
N ALA A 11 15.44 2.43 -16.43
CA ALA A 11 16.80 2.76 -16.00
C ALA A 11 17.11 4.25 -16.14
N ALA A 12 16.71 4.89 -17.25
CA ALA A 12 16.88 6.33 -17.45
C ALA A 12 16.09 7.16 -16.40
N MET A 13 14.88 6.73 -16.03
CA MET A 13 14.11 7.38 -14.96
C MET A 13 14.81 7.24 -13.60
N MET A 14 15.45 6.10 -13.33
CA MET A 14 16.21 5.91 -12.09
C MET A 14 17.48 6.77 -12.05
N GLU A 15 18.19 6.88 -13.16
CA GLU A 15 19.39 7.73 -13.29
C GLU A 15 19.04 9.23 -13.11
N ASP A 16 17.93 9.68 -13.70
CA ASP A 16 17.44 11.05 -13.53
C ASP A 16 17.05 11.37 -12.08
N MET A 17 16.41 10.41 -11.40
CA MET A 17 16.10 10.52 -9.97
C MET A 17 17.37 10.59 -9.11
N ASP A 18 18.35 9.70 -9.36
CA ASP A 18 19.62 9.68 -8.63
C ASP A 18 20.39 11.00 -8.81
N THR A 19 20.49 11.47 -10.06
CA THR A 19 21.09 12.77 -10.39
C THR A 19 20.39 13.91 -9.64
N SER A 20 19.06 13.90 -9.62
CA SER A 20 18.24 14.91 -8.93
C SER A 20 18.45 14.90 -7.41
N ILE A 21 18.62 13.72 -6.80
CA ILE A 21 18.96 13.61 -5.37
C ILE A 21 20.36 14.20 -5.12
N GLY A 22 21.33 13.90 -5.98
CA GLY A 22 22.67 14.49 -5.93
C GLY A 22 22.64 16.02 -5.90
N LEU A 23 21.81 16.66 -6.73
CA LEU A 23 21.64 18.12 -6.73
C LEU A 23 21.14 18.67 -5.38
N VAL A 24 20.25 17.95 -4.70
CA VAL A 24 19.77 18.35 -3.37
C VAL A 24 20.87 18.23 -2.33
N LEU A 25 21.63 17.12 -2.34
CA LEU A 25 22.74 16.88 -1.42
C LEU A 25 23.86 17.91 -1.60
N ASP A 26 24.26 18.19 -2.84
CA ASP A 26 25.24 19.24 -3.17
C ASP A 26 24.77 20.61 -2.69
N LYS A 27 23.46 20.89 -2.80
CA LYS A 27 22.91 22.14 -2.31
C LYS A 27 22.96 22.25 -0.80
N LEU A 28 22.61 21.19 -0.06
CA LEU A 28 22.70 21.14 1.41
C LEU A 28 24.14 21.43 1.88
N LYS A 29 25.12 20.81 1.22
CA LYS A 29 26.55 21.07 1.46
C LYS A 29 26.94 22.52 1.17
N ALA A 30 26.56 23.05 0.01
CA ALA A 30 26.91 24.41 -0.41
C ALA A 30 26.35 25.50 0.52
N VAL A 31 25.23 25.25 1.19
CA VAL A 31 24.64 26.19 2.18
C VAL A 31 25.01 25.87 3.63
N GLY A 32 25.90 24.89 3.86
CA GLY A 32 26.39 24.54 5.19
C GLY A 32 25.39 23.82 6.10
N LEU A 33 24.40 23.13 5.53
CA LEU A 33 23.36 22.39 6.28
C LEU A 33 23.58 20.87 6.33
N GLU A 34 24.58 20.34 5.63
CA GLU A 34 24.88 18.89 5.54
C GLU A 34 24.98 18.23 6.92
N GLU A 35 25.76 18.79 7.83
CA GLU A 35 26.02 18.23 9.17
C GLU A 35 24.84 18.39 10.16
N ASN A 36 23.75 19.06 9.76
CA ASN A 36 22.57 19.29 10.60
C ASN A 36 21.26 18.92 9.87
N THR A 37 21.35 18.03 8.88
CA THR A 37 20.19 17.57 8.11
C THR A 37 20.13 16.05 8.10
N TYR A 38 18.98 15.49 8.49
CA TYR A 38 18.67 14.10 8.21
C TYR A 38 18.07 13.97 6.81
N VAL A 39 18.65 13.09 5.99
CA VAL A 39 18.14 12.70 4.67
C VAL A 39 17.68 11.26 4.77
N ILE A 40 16.39 11.01 4.51
CA ILE A 40 15.78 9.67 4.50
C ILE A 40 15.32 9.39 3.06
N PHE A 41 15.92 8.41 2.42
CA PHE A 41 15.52 7.90 1.12
C PHE A 41 14.74 6.58 1.29
N SER A 42 13.58 6.46 0.64
CA SER A 42 12.75 5.24 0.66
C SER A 42 11.81 5.19 -0.55
N SER A 43 11.19 4.03 -0.79
CA SER A 43 10.02 3.90 -1.70
C SER A 43 8.71 3.91 -0.92
N ASP A 44 7.58 4.19 -1.58
CA ASP A 44 6.22 4.14 -1.02
C ASP A 44 5.67 2.69 -0.92
N ASN A 45 6.07 1.85 -1.87
CA ASN A 45 5.73 0.44 -1.98
C ASN A 45 6.77 -0.29 -2.84
N GLY A 46 6.66 -1.62 -2.90
CA GLY A 46 7.40 -2.43 -3.86
C GLY A 46 7.18 -2.01 -5.31
N GLY A 47 8.23 -2.13 -6.13
CA GLY A 47 8.18 -1.81 -7.56
C GLY A 47 7.46 -2.89 -8.38
N GLY A 48 6.98 -2.52 -9.57
CA GLY A 48 6.54 -3.46 -10.62
C GLY A 48 5.67 -4.63 -10.14
N ASN A 49 5.86 -5.79 -10.77
CA ASN A 49 5.07 -7.00 -10.47
C ASN A 49 5.84 -8.04 -9.61
N GLN A 50 7.18 -8.01 -9.68
CA GLN A 50 8.10 -8.95 -9.03
C GLN A 50 9.39 -8.23 -8.63
N ASN A 51 9.91 -8.50 -7.43
CA ASN A 51 11.12 -7.88 -6.89
C ASN A 51 12.08 -8.93 -6.30
N PRO A 52 12.62 -9.86 -7.13
CA PRO A 52 13.48 -10.93 -6.63
C PRO A 52 14.67 -10.36 -5.82
N PRO A 53 15.08 -11.02 -4.72
CA PRO A 53 14.62 -12.34 -4.25
C PRO A 53 13.27 -12.32 -3.51
N LEU A 54 12.65 -11.15 -3.34
CA LEU A 54 11.36 -11.01 -2.66
C LEU A 54 10.21 -11.40 -3.59
N GLN A 55 9.21 -12.08 -3.03
CA GLN A 55 8.04 -12.52 -3.78
C GLN A 55 7.06 -11.36 -4.00
N GLY A 56 6.52 -11.22 -5.21
CA GLY A 56 5.53 -10.20 -5.54
C GLY A 56 6.11 -8.80 -5.74
N GLY A 57 5.22 -7.81 -5.79
CA GLY A 57 5.52 -6.43 -6.16
C GLY A 57 4.38 -5.49 -5.75
N LYS A 58 4.24 -4.36 -6.43
CA LYS A 58 3.24 -3.34 -6.13
C LYS A 58 1.84 -3.92 -5.93
N ALA A 59 1.14 -3.40 -4.92
CA ALA A 59 -0.21 -3.80 -4.53
C ALA A 59 -0.38 -5.25 -4.04
N LYS A 60 0.72 -5.95 -3.73
CA LYS A 60 0.69 -7.29 -3.14
C LYS A 60 1.20 -7.29 -1.70
N MET A 61 0.66 -8.16 -0.86
CA MET A 61 1.03 -8.26 0.57
C MET A 61 2.24 -9.19 0.84
N TRP A 62 2.87 -9.69 -0.22
CA TRP A 62 4.14 -10.41 -0.17
C TRP A 62 5.29 -9.43 0.11
N GLU A 63 6.46 -9.92 0.53
CA GLU A 63 7.62 -9.09 0.90
C GLU A 63 8.01 -8.14 -0.23
N GLY A 64 7.92 -8.57 -1.49
CA GLY A 64 8.24 -7.73 -2.63
C GLY A 64 7.29 -6.55 -2.82
N GLY A 65 6.11 -6.54 -2.20
CA GLY A 65 5.20 -5.38 -2.21
C GLY A 65 5.34 -4.46 -1.00
N LEU A 66 5.86 -4.98 0.13
CA LEU A 66 5.91 -4.29 1.42
C LEU A 66 7.31 -3.83 1.82
N ARG A 67 8.34 -4.64 1.52
CA ARG A 67 9.73 -4.40 1.91
C ARG A 67 10.40 -3.57 0.83
N VAL A 68 10.78 -2.35 1.21
CA VAL A 68 11.36 -1.33 0.32
C VAL A 68 12.77 -0.95 0.77
N PRO A 69 13.61 -0.39 -0.12
CA PRO A 69 14.87 0.21 0.27
C PRO A 69 14.64 1.36 1.26
N MET A 70 15.50 1.49 2.25
CA MET A 70 15.57 2.66 3.13
C MET A 70 17.04 2.98 3.41
N ILE A 71 17.45 4.21 3.14
CA ILE A 71 18.79 4.74 3.42
C ILE A 71 18.61 6.01 4.24
N VAL A 72 19.40 6.16 5.31
CA VAL A 72 19.39 7.35 6.15
C VAL A 72 20.81 7.87 6.30
N ALA A 73 20.98 9.17 6.06
CA ALA A 73 22.20 9.92 6.33
C ALA A 73 21.87 11.12 7.20
N GLY A 74 22.79 11.54 8.06
CA GLY A 74 22.60 12.73 8.90
C GLY A 74 23.36 12.68 10.21
N PRO A 75 23.08 13.64 11.12
CA PRO A 75 23.82 13.80 12.37
C PRO A 75 23.83 12.54 13.23
N GLY A 76 25.02 12.15 13.71
CA GLY A 76 25.20 11.02 14.64
C GLY A 76 25.03 9.63 14.01
N ILE A 77 24.86 9.54 12.69
CA ILE A 77 24.79 8.26 11.97
C ILE A 77 26.19 7.91 11.45
N GLU A 78 26.75 6.79 11.91
CA GLU A 78 28.02 6.29 11.37
C GLU A 78 27.88 5.90 9.90
N ALA A 79 28.81 6.38 9.08
CA ALA A 79 28.90 6.01 7.67
C ALA A 79 29.07 4.49 7.52
N ASN A 80 28.40 3.92 6.52
CA ASN A 80 28.42 2.48 6.23
C ASN A 80 27.89 1.59 7.38
N SER A 81 27.12 2.15 8.32
CA SER A 81 26.40 1.36 9.31
C SER A 81 25.15 0.70 8.70
N GLN A 82 24.65 -0.36 9.37
CA GLN A 82 23.49 -1.14 8.94
C GLN A 82 22.55 -1.44 10.12
N CYS A 83 21.25 -1.56 9.82
CA CYS A 83 20.20 -1.98 10.73
C CYS A 83 19.32 -3.06 10.08
N ASP A 84 19.28 -4.24 10.68
CA ASP A 84 18.45 -5.38 10.28
C ASP A 84 17.16 -5.47 11.10
N HIS A 85 17.00 -4.60 12.11
CA HIS A 85 15.76 -4.51 12.87
C HIS A 85 14.62 -4.07 11.95
N PRO A 86 13.44 -4.73 12.01
CA PRO A 86 12.28 -4.31 11.24
C PRO A 86 11.81 -2.92 11.65
N VAL A 87 11.59 -2.06 10.66
CA VAL A 87 11.07 -0.69 10.80
C VAL A 87 9.97 -0.44 9.78
N ALA A 88 9.19 0.63 9.95
CA ALA A 88 8.15 1.02 9.01
C ALA A 88 8.05 2.53 8.86
N GLN A 89 7.49 2.99 7.73
CA GLN A 89 7.40 4.43 7.45
C GLN A 89 6.51 5.20 8.43
N TRP A 90 5.55 4.52 9.10
CA TRP A 90 4.77 5.15 10.17
C TRP A 90 5.59 5.47 11.43
N ASP A 91 6.84 5.02 11.53
CA ASP A 91 7.79 5.43 12.57
C ASP A 91 8.33 6.84 12.38
N TYR A 92 8.21 7.40 11.17
CA TYR A 92 8.81 8.69 10.84
C TYR A 92 8.29 9.82 11.72
N LEU A 93 6.99 9.83 12.05
CA LEU A 93 6.43 10.84 12.94
C LEU A 93 7.10 10.83 14.32
N THR A 94 7.14 9.66 14.96
CA THR A 94 7.73 9.51 16.30
C THR A 94 9.24 9.75 16.28
N THR A 95 9.91 9.35 15.20
CA THR A 95 11.35 9.57 15.01
C THR A 95 11.67 11.05 14.83
N MET A 96 10.96 11.77 13.95
CA MET A 96 11.16 13.20 13.73
C MET A 96 10.87 14.00 15.01
N HIS A 97 9.84 13.63 15.76
CA HIS A 97 9.49 14.23 17.04
C HIS A 97 10.62 14.10 18.09
N ASP A 98 11.22 12.91 18.20
CA ASP A 98 12.39 12.65 19.07
C ASP A 98 13.64 13.41 18.58
N LEU A 99 13.93 13.37 17.28
CA LEU A 99 15.12 14.01 16.70
C LEU A 99 15.14 15.54 16.88
N VAL A 100 13.97 16.20 16.81
CA VAL A 100 13.88 17.66 17.05
C VAL A 100 13.81 18.01 18.54
N GLY A 101 13.81 17.02 19.44
CA GLY A 101 13.75 17.22 20.89
C GLY A 101 12.43 17.83 21.37
N SER A 102 11.32 17.58 20.66
CA SER A 102 10.02 18.14 21.05
C SER A 102 9.50 17.47 22.32
N GLU A 103 9.09 18.28 23.31
CA GLU A 103 8.46 17.80 24.54
C GLU A 103 6.92 17.77 24.44
N VAL A 104 6.35 18.27 23.33
CA VAL A 104 4.90 18.28 23.11
C VAL A 104 4.39 16.84 23.06
N PRO A 105 3.41 16.43 23.87
CA PRO A 105 2.93 15.06 23.88
C PRO A 105 2.37 14.63 22.51
N LEU A 106 2.86 13.51 21.99
CA LEU A 106 2.26 12.86 20.83
C LEU A 106 0.92 12.19 21.20
N PRO A 107 0.01 11.98 20.23
CA PRO A 107 -1.19 11.18 20.44
C PRO A 107 -0.88 9.80 21.03
N LYS A 108 -1.70 9.34 21.99
CA LYS A 108 -1.45 8.09 22.72
C LYS A 108 -1.59 6.82 21.87
N ASN A 109 -2.20 6.92 20.70
CA ASN A 109 -2.58 5.80 19.83
C ASN A 109 -1.76 5.74 18.54
N LEU A 110 -0.51 6.22 18.56
CA LEU A 110 0.41 6.04 17.44
C LEU A 110 0.98 4.63 17.42
N ASP A 111 1.10 4.05 16.22
CA ASP A 111 1.77 2.76 16.01
C ASP A 111 3.31 2.89 15.86
N GLY A 112 3.78 4.11 15.58
CA GLY A 112 5.18 4.42 15.33
C GLY A 112 6.03 4.53 16.59
N ILE A 113 7.26 4.04 16.52
CA ILE A 113 8.28 4.19 17.56
C ILE A 113 9.44 5.05 17.03
N SER A 114 10.25 5.62 17.91
CA SER A 114 11.44 6.34 17.46
C SER A 114 12.50 5.38 16.93
N LEU A 115 13.03 5.68 15.74
CA LEU A 115 14.16 4.99 15.12
C LEU A 115 15.52 5.59 15.52
N ARG A 116 15.54 6.66 16.31
CA ARG A 116 16.78 7.31 16.76
C ARG A 116 17.82 6.32 17.33
N PRO A 117 17.46 5.32 18.18
CA PRO A 117 18.45 4.38 18.69
C PRO A 117 19.18 3.58 17.61
N VAL A 118 18.53 3.26 16.48
CA VAL A 118 19.16 2.52 15.37
C VAL A 118 19.84 3.44 14.37
N PHE A 119 19.47 4.72 14.31
CA PHE A 119 20.23 5.74 13.58
C PHE A 119 21.60 5.94 14.25
N GLU A 120 21.65 6.04 15.58
CA GLU A 120 22.89 6.30 16.32
C GLU A 120 23.78 5.07 16.53
N LYS A 121 23.21 3.86 16.53
CA LYS A 121 23.93 2.63 16.95
C LYS A 121 23.77 1.44 16.00
N GLY A 122 23.13 1.63 14.85
CA GLY A 122 22.82 0.54 13.91
C GLY A 122 22.15 -0.65 14.59
N ASN A 123 22.63 -1.85 14.30
CA ASN A 123 22.15 -3.11 14.90
C ASN A 123 22.26 -3.19 16.44
N ALA A 124 23.15 -2.42 17.08
CA ALA A 124 23.25 -2.36 18.54
C ALA A 124 22.18 -1.45 19.17
N GLY A 125 21.44 -0.68 18.36
CA GLY A 125 20.31 0.14 18.77
C GLY A 125 19.17 -0.71 19.33
N LYS A 126 18.54 -0.23 20.40
CA LYS A 126 17.38 -0.90 21.03
C LYS A 126 16.11 -0.13 20.74
N LEU A 127 15.29 -0.69 19.85
CA LEU A 127 13.97 -0.15 19.54
C LEU A 127 12.96 -0.48 20.65
N ALA A 128 12.00 0.43 20.84
CA ALA A 128 10.86 0.15 21.70
C ALA A 128 10.05 -1.04 21.16
N LYS A 129 9.44 -1.81 22.07
CA LYS A 129 8.63 -2.96 21.68
C LYS A 129 7.31 -2.51 21.06
N ARG A 130 6.98 -3.05 19.89
CA ARG A 130 5.64 -2.93 19.30
C ARG A 130 4.72 -3.97 19.90
N GLU A 131 3.58 -3.55 20.43
CA GLU A 131 2.58 -4.48 20.94
C GLU A 131 1.89 -5.26 19.79
N SER A 132 1.63 -4.58 18.68
CA SER A 132 0.89 -5.10 17.53
C SER A 132 1.74 -5.86 16.52
N GLY A 133 3.07 -5.67 16.49
CA GLY A 133 3.92 -6.07 15.36
C GLY A 133 3.67 -5.18 14.13
N PHE A 134 3.88 -5.71 12.92
CA PHE A 134 3.61 -5.00 11.67
C PHE A 134 2.40 -5.62 10.99
N ILE A 135 1.30 -4.88 10.89
CA ILE A 135 0.04 -5.37 10.30
C ILE A 135 -0.30 -4.52 9.09
N PHE A 136 -0.39 -5.17 7.94
CA PHE A 136 -0.84 -4.59 6.67
C PHE A 136 -2.17 -5.24 6.32
N HIS A 137 -3.26 -4.55 6.60
CA HIS A 137 -4.61 -5.03 6.34
C HIS A 137 -5.13 -4.43 5.04
N PHE A 138 -5.24 -5.25 3.98
CA PHE A 138 -5.58 -4.77 2.65
C PHE A 138 -6.83 -5.47 2.07
N PRO A 139 -8.04 -5.14 2.59
CA PRO A 139 -9.31 -5.65 2.09
C PRO A 139 -9.69 -4.96 0.77
N ALA A 140 -8.87 -5.10 -0.27
CA ALA A 140 -9.08 -4.43 -1.55
C ALA A 140 -9.99 -5.26 -2.49
N PHE A 141 -10.88 -4.60 -3.23
CA PHE A 141 -11.76 -5.27 -4.20
C PHE A 141 -11.15 -5.42 -5.61
N TYR A 142 -10.03 -4.74 -5.88
CA TYR A 142 -9.42 -4.63 -7.21
C TYR A 142 -8.10 -5.41 -7.34
N THR A 143 -7.69 -6.07 -6.26
CA THR A 143 -6.54 -6.98 -6.20
C THR A 143 -6.86 -8.05 -5.15
N THR A 144 -5.99 -9.05 -5.04
CA THR A 144 -6.17 -10.15 -4.09
C THR A 144 -6.18 -9.62 -2.65
N PRO A 145 -7.31 -9.73 -1.92
CA PRO A 145 -7.43 -9.12 -0.60
C PRO A 145 -6.71 -9.98 0.43
N ILE A 146 -5.64 -9.45 0.99
CA ILE A 146 -4.78 -10.15 1.95
C ILE A 146 -4.51 -9.26 3.15
N THR A 147 -4.45 -9.87 4.33
CA THR A 147 -3.79 -9.26 5.50
C THR A 147 -2.44 -9.92 5.70
N ALA A 148 -1.38 -9.13 5.81
CA ALA A 148 -0.07 -9.59 6.25
C ALA A 148 0.21 -9.11 7.68
N PHE A 149 0.76 -10.00 8.50
CA PHE A 149 1.10 -9.73 9.88
C PHE A 149 2.49 -10.28 10.20
N ARG A 150 3.47 -9.40 10.38
CA ARG A 150 4.82 -9.77 10.85
C ARG A 150 4.96 -9.55 12.35
N LEU A 151 5.35 -10.61 13.05
CA LEU A 151 5.65 -10.59 14.48
C LEU A 151 7.00 -11.28 14.71
N GLY A 152 8.04 -10.46 14.94
CA GLY A 152 9.42 -10.94 14.95
C GLY A 152 9.82 -11.50 13.58
N ASP A 153 10.32 -12.73 13.58
CA ASP A 153 10.82 -13.41 12.38
C ASP A 153 9.71 -13.99 11.52
N TYR A 154 8.49 -14.11 12.05
CA TYR A 154 7.39 -14.79 11.38
C TYR A 154 6.43 -13.79 10.74
N LYS A 155 6.01 -14.12 9.52
CA LYS A 155 4.97 -13.42 8.78
C LYS A 155 3.80 -14.36 8.53
N LEU A 156 2.64 -14.00 9.06
CA LEU A 156 1.36 -14.65 8.81
C LEU A 156 0.62 -13.88 7.73
N MET A 157 0.03 -14.59 6.77
CA MET A 157 -0.83 -13.99 5.75
C MET A 157 -2.20 -14.65 5.78
N ARG A 158 -3.27 -13.84 5.67
CA ARG A 158 -4.66 -14.30 5.56
C ARG A 158 -5.25 -13.84 4.25
N GLN A 159 -5.68 -14.79 3.42
CA GLN A 159 -6.52 -14.52 2.25
C GLN A 159 -7.93 -14.19 2.76
N LEU A 160 -8.43 -13.00 2.46
CA LEU A 160 -9.62 -12.46 3.14
C LEU A 160 -10.95 -13.01 2.61
N ASN A 161 -11.01 -13.48 1.36
CA ASN A 161 -12.18 -14.13 0.80
C ASN A 161 -12.38 -15.56 1.35
N THR A 162 -11.30 -16.33 1.49
CA THR A 162 -11.33 -17.75 1.85
C THR A 162 -11.03 -18.01 3.32
N GLY A 163 -10.36 -17.07 3.99
CA GLY A 163 -9.81 -17.26 5.33
C GLY A 163 -8.56 -18.14 5.37
N GLU A 164 -8.02 -18.58 4.23
CA GLU A 164 -6.81 -19.41 4.17
C GLU A 164 -5.63 -18.66 4.81
N ILE A 165 -4.86 -19.38 5.63
CA ILE A 165 -3.69 -18.85 6.33
C ILE A 165 -2.42 -19.46 5.75
N LYS A 166 -1.43 -18.60 5.51
CA LYS A 166 -0.03 -18.99 5.27
C LYS A 166 0.87 -18.43 6.36
N LEU A 167 1.93 -19.15 6.67
CA LEU A 167 2.95 -18.72 7.64
C LEU A 167 4.35 -18.92 7.06
N PHE A 168 5.21 -17.92 7.20
CA PHE A 168 6.60 -17.92 6.74
C PHE A 168 7.54 -17.45 7.86
N ASN A 169 8.77 -17.97 7.88
CA ASN A 169 9.88 -17.38 8.64
C ASN A 169 10.69 -16.47 7.70
N VAL A 170 10.39 -15.18 7.70
CA VAL A 170 10.97 -14.21 6.73
C VAL A 170 12.36 -13.74 7.12
N ALA A 171 12.83 -14.06 8.34
CA ALA A 171 14.23 -13.85 8.72
C ALA A 171 15.16 -14.86 8.02
N GLU A 172 14.72 -16.10 7.86
CA GLU A 172 15.47 -17.18 7.21
C GLU A 172 15.10 -17.33 5.71
N ASP A 173 13.92 -16.89 5.31
CA ASP A 173 13.36 -17.05 3.96
C ASP A 173 12.58 -15.80 3.54
N MET A 174 13.31 -14.73 3.19
CA MET A 174 12.71 -13.46 2.73
C MET A 174 11.92 -13.58 1.41
N GLY A 175 12.11 -14.68 0.68
CA GLY A 175 11.38 -14.97 -0.55
C GLY A 175 10.04 -15.65 -0.32
N GLU A 176 9.66 -15.93 0.93
CA GLU A 176 8.40 -16.58 1.29
C GLU A 176 8.14 -17.92 0.55
N SER A 177 9.23 -18.65 0.29
CA SER A 177 9.21 -19.88 -0.49
C SER A 177 8.77 -21.12 0.30
N LYS A 178 8.88 -21.10 1.63
CA LYS A 178 8.61 -22.22 2.53
C LYS A 178 7.40 -21.95 3.41
N GLU A 179 6.25 -22.49 3.02
CA GLU A 179 5.00 -22.41 3.78
C GLU A 179 5.05 -23.32 5.03
N LEU A 180 4.75 -22.77 6.21
CA LEU A 180 4.91 -23.42 7.52
C LEU A 180 3.61 -23.64 8.30
N SER A 181 2.45 -23.17 7.84
CA SER A 181 1.19 -23.18 8.61
C SER A 181 0.82 -24.58 9.09
N LYS A 182 0.96 -25.59 8.21
CA LYS A 182 0.70 -27.00 8.54
C LYS A 182 1.71 -27.59 9.52
N LYS A 183 2.95 -27.10 9.50
CA LYS A 183 4.05 -27.57 10.36
C LYS A 183 4.05 -26.87 11.73
N MET A 184 3.50 -25.67 11.82
CA MET A 184 3.51 -24.84 13.03
C MET A 184 2.11 -24.38 13.45
N PRO A 185 1.13 -25.29 13.65
CA PRO A 185 -0.26 -24.91 13.92
C PRO A 185 -0.44 -24.11 15.23
N LYS A 186 0.40 -24.37 16.24
CA LYS A 186 0.39 -23.59 17.49
C LYS A 186 0.78 -22.13 17.26
N LYS A 187 1.78 -21.88 16.41
CA LYS A 187 2.24 -20.53 16.06
C LYS A 187 1.20 -19.78 15.24
N VAL A 188 0.58 -20.47 14.28
CA VAL A 188 -0.55 -19.93 13.52
C VAL A 188 -1.66 -19.50 14.46
N LYS A 189 -2.09 -20.36 15.38
CA LYS A 189 -3.16 -20.03 16.35
C LYS A 189 -2.81 -18.81 17.20
N GLU A 190 -1.58 -18.74 17.72
CA GLU A 190 -1.09 -17.59 18.49
C GLU A 190 -1.17 -16.27 17.69
N MET A 191 -0.65 -16.27 16.46
CA MET A 191 -0.61 -15.07 15.63
C MET A 191 -2.00 -14.67 15.11
N VAL A 192 -2.87 -15.63 14.78
CA VAL A 192 -4.26 -15.37 14.40
C VAL A 192 -5.01 -14.67 15.54
N LEU A 193 -4.88 -15.17 16.78
CA LEU A 193 -5.53 -14.53 17.94
C LEU A 193 -5.07 -13.10 18.15
N LYS A 194 -3.77 -12.83 18.01
CA LYS A 194 -3.21 -11.48 18.11
C LYS A 194 -3.70 -10.57 16.98
N LEU A 195 -3.73 -11.08 15.76
CA LEU A 195 -4.22 -10.34 14.59
C LEU A 195 -5.70 -9.99 14.74
N ASP A 196 -6.55 -10.95 15.10
CA ASP A 196 -8.00 -10.73 15.24
C ASP A 196 -8.31 -9.73 16.36
N ALA A 197 -7.60 -9.84 17.50
CA ALA A 197 -7.73 -8.86 18.59
C ALA A 197 -7.33 -7.45 18.12
N TYR A 198 -6.28 -7.32 17.32
CA TYR A 198 -5.87 -6.03 16.76
C TYR A 198 -6.93 -5.48 15.79
N LEU A 199 -7.35 -6.27 14.80
CA LEU A 199 -8.31 -5.85 13.78
C LEU A 199 -9.65 -5.43 14.40
N MET A 200 -10.12 -6.16 15.42
CA MET A 200 -11.31 -5.80 16.18
C MET A 200 -11.13 -4.48 16.94
N ARG A 201 -9.99 -4.30 17.61
CA ARG A 201 -9.70 -3.09 18.40
C ARG A 201 -9.67 -1.82 17.55
N VAL A 202 -9.16 -1.90 16.32
CA VAL A 202 -9.07 -0.74 15.41
C VAL A 202 -10.31 -0.56 14.52
N GLY A 203 -11.31 -1.44 14.62
CA GLY A 203 -12.50 -1.40 13.78
C GLY A 203 -12.18 -1.60 12.30
N ALA A 204 -11.24 -2.52 11.99
CA ALA A 204 -10.83 -2.79 10.62
C ALA A 204 -12.02 -3.30 9.79
N TRP A 205 -12.18 -2.75 8.59
CA TRP A 205 -13.24 -3.17 7.65
C TRP A 205 -12.99 -4.59 7.15
N SER A 206 -14.02 -5.41 7.17
CA SER A 206 -14.00 -6.70 6.51
C SER A 206 -14.01 -6.56 4.99
N ILE A 207 -13.49 -7.57 4.28
CA ILE A 207 -13.58 -7.60 2.82
C ILE A 207 -15.04 -7.65 2.34
N LYS A 208 -15.95 -8.21 3.14
CA LYS A 208 -17.39 -8.21 2.86
C LYS A 208 -17.95 -6.79 2.83
N GLU A 209 -17.64 -5.98 3.83
CA GLU A 209 -18.07 -4.57 3.89
C GLU A 209 -17.52 -3.79 2.68
N VAL A 210 -16.27 -4.04 2.28
CA VAL A 210 -15.69 -3.40 1.10
C VAL A 210 -16.43 -3.78 -0.18
N TYR A 211 -16.71 -5.08 -0.39
CA TYR A 211 -17.46 -5.50 -1.58
C TYR A 211 -18.88 -4.96 -1.58
N ASP A 212 -19.59 -5.01 -0.46
CA ASP A 212 -20.98 -4.55 -0.37
C ASP A 212 -21.05 -3.03 -0.63
N THR A 213 -20.16 -2.25 0.01
CA THR A 213 -20.05 -0.81 -0.25
C THR A 213 -19.76 -0.53 -1.72
N ARG A 214 -18.81 -1.26 -2.32
CA ARG A 214 -18.44 -1.05 -3.72
C ARG A 214 -19.58 -1.41 -4.69
N GLN A 215 -20.36 -2.44 -4.37
CA GLN A 215 -21.54 -2.81 -5.14
C GLN A 215 -22.60 -1.71 -5.08
N GLU A 216 -22.90 -1.19 -3.88
CA GLU A 216 -23.86 -0.10 -3.69
C GLU A 216 -23.50 1.16 -4.47
N GLU A 217 -22.21 1.55 -4.49
CA GLU A 217 -21.70 2.66 -5.30
C GLU A 217 -21.96 2.44 -6.79
N LEU A 218 -21.58 1.26 -7.31
CA LEU A 218 -21.74 0.92 -8.72
C LEU A 218 -23.20 0.89 -9.14
N ASP A 219 -24.06 0.28 -8.33
CA ASP A 219 -25.50 0.26 -8.55
C ASP A 219 -26.09 1.67 -8.52
N GLY A 220 -25.64 2.52 -7.58
CA GLY A 220 -26.02 3.92 -7.49
C GLY A 220 -25.67 4.70 -8.77
N TRP A 221 -24.44 4.56 -9.27
CA TRP A 221 -24.00 5.21 -10.49
C TRP A 221 -24.75 4.70 -11.73
N ILE A 222 -25.02 3.39 -11.81
CA ILE A 222 -25.83 2.82 -12.90
C ILE A 222 -27.24 3.42 -12.89
N ARG A 223 -27.89 3.48 -11.71
CA ARG A 223 -29.22 4.11 -11.59
C ARG A 223 -29.21 5.56 -12.05
N GLN A 224 -28.20 6.33 -11.66
CA GLN A 224 -28.05 7.74 -12.06
C GLN A 224 -27.83 7.90 -13.58
N ASP A 225 -26.97 7.08 -14.17
CA ASP A 225 -26.71 7.11 -15.61
C ASP A 225 -27.97 6.71 -16.41
N LEU A 226 -28.70 5.68 -15.98
CA LEU A 226 -29.97 5.26 -16.60
C LEU A 226 -31.04 6.35 -16.49
N LYS A 227 -31.16 7.00 -15.32
CA LYS A 227 -32.05 8.15 -15.14
C LYS A 227 -31.71 9.28 -16.12
N ARG A 228 -30.43 9.65 -16.23
CA ARG A 228 -29.96 10.69 -17.16
C ARG A 228 -30.27 10.33 -18.62
N ILE A 229 -30.09 9.07 -19.01
CA ILE A 229 -30.41 8.58 -20.36
C ILE A 229 -31.91 8.74 -20.64
N THR A 230 -32.78 8.29 -19.71
CA THR A 230 -34.24 8.38 -19.85
C THR A 230 -34.72 9.83 -19.94
N GLU A 231 -34.23 10.70 -19.06
CA GLU A 231 -34.57 12.14 -19.08
C GLU A 231 -34.09 12.82 -20.36
N THR A 232 -32.87 12.49 -20.83
CA THR A 232 -32.33 13.06 -22.06
C THR A 232 -33.11 12.59 -23.29
N ARG A 233 -33.54 11.32 -23.32
CA ARG A 233 -34.42 10.80 -24.38
C ARG A 233 -35.74 11.55 -24.42
N LYS A 234 -36.36 11.80 -23.25
CA LYS A 234 -37.60 12.59 -23.16
C LYS A 234 -37.40 14.00 -23.71
N LYS A 235 -36.35 14.71 -23.28
CA LYS A 235 -36.04 16.06 -23.80
C LYS A 235 -35.84 16.07 -25.31
N LEU A 236 -35.14 15.07 -25.86
CA LEU A 236 -34.92 14.97 -27.31
C LEU A 236 -36.20 14.77 -28.14
N THR A 237 -37.34 14.43 -27.52
CA THR A 237 -38.65 14.35 -28.17
C THR A 237 -39.45 15.65 -28.15
N GLU A 238 -39.00 16.66 -27.40
CA GLU A 238 -39.65 17.98 -27.36
C GLU A 238 -39.51 18.70 -28.72
N GLN A 239 -40.59 19.34 -29.17
CA GLN A 239 -40.59 20.16 -30.39
C GLN A 239 -39.76 21.44 -30.17
N ASP A 240 -39.21 22.00 -31.26
CA ASP A 240 -38.48 23.28 -31.29
C ASP A 240 -37.14 23.39 -30.55
N LEU A 241 -36.47 22.26 -30.29
CA LEU A 241 -35.10 22.28 -29.77
C LEU A 241 -34.10 22.85 -30.79
N LYS A 242 -33.36 23.89 -30.38
CA LYS A 242 -32.19 24.41 -31.14
C LYS A 242 -31.20 23.28 -31.43
N ILE A 243 -30.61 23.29 -32.63
CA ILE A 243 -29.66 22.27 -33.12
C ILE A 243 -28.50 22.06 -32.12
N GLU A 244 -27.95 23.15 -31.59
CA GLU A 244 -26.85 23.09 -30.61
C GLU A 244 -27.26 22.37 -29.32
N THR A 245 -28.45 22.65 -28.80
CA THR A 245 -29.00 21.97 -27.62
C THR A 245 -29.20 20.48 -27.88
N LYS A 246 -29.73 20.13 -29.06
CA LYS A 246 -29.89 18.73 -29.49
C LYS A 246 -28.55 18.00 -29.56
N SER A 247 -27.51 18.66 -30.06
CA SER A 247 -26.15 18.13 -30.12
C SER A 247 -25.59 17.86 -28.72
N LYS A 248 -25.64 18.85 -27.82
CA LYS A 248 -25.18 18.71 -26.42
C LYS A 248 -25.91 17.58 -25.68
N LEU A 249 -27.23 17.48 -25.84
CA LEU A 249 -28.02 16.40 -25.24
C LEU A 249 -27.58 15.02 -25.76
N LYS A 250 -27.35 14.87 -27.07
CA LYS A 250 -26.87 13.61 -27.66
C LYS A 250 -25.50 13.22 -27.11
N THR A 251 -24.55 14.16 -27.03
CA THR A 251 -23.21 13.90 -26.46
C THR A 251 -23.30 13.50 -24.99
N GLY A 252 -24.11 14.20 -24.19
CA GLY A 252 -24.34 13.87 -22.78
C GLY A 252 -24.93 12.47 -22.59
N MET A 253 -25.91 12.10 -23.42
CA MET A 253 -26.51 10.77 -23.41
C MET A 253 -25.50 9.68 -23.79
N GLN A 254 -24.66 9.90 -24.81
CA GLN A 254 -23.61 8.96 -25.19
C GLN A 254 -22.62 8.71 -24.06
N LYS A 255 -22.19 9.78 -23.38
CA LYS A 255 -21.31 9.68 -22.19
C LYS A 255 -21.97 8.89 -21.06
N ALA A 256 -23.25 9.15 -20.77
CA ALA A 256 -24.00 8.40 -19.76
C ALA A 256 -24.13 6.91 -20.11
N LEU A 257 -24.35 6.58 -21.40
CA LEU A 257 -24.40 5.20 -21.87
C LEU A 257 -23.05 4.49 -21.71
N GLN A 258 -21.96 5.17 -22.04
CA GLN A 258 -20.61 4.63 -21.88
C GLN A 258 -20.27 4.39 -20.39
N ASN A 259 -20.61 5.35 -19.53
CA ASN A 259 -20.43 5.23 -18.09
C ASN A 259 -21.23 4.06 -17.52
N SER A 260 -22.52 3.94 -17.85
CA SER A 260 -23.36 2.83 -17.40
C SER A 260 -22.78 1.48 -17.79
N LYS A 261 -22.32 1.32 -19.04
CA LYS A 261 -21.66 0.09 -19.50
C LYS A 261 -20.38 -0.20 -18.70
N ARG A 262 -19.58 0.82 -18.41
CA ARG A 262 -18.35 0.69 -17.61
C ARG A 262 -18.68 0.25 -16.18
N HIS A 263 -19.68 0.84 -15.53
CA HIS A 263 -20.09 0.48 -14.17
C HIS A 263 -20.66 -0.94 -14.11
N GLN A 264 -21.47 -1.34 -15.10
CA GLN A 264 -21.95 -2.72 -15.22
C GLN A 264 -20.82 -3.73 -15.41
N LYS A 265 -19.77 -3.39 -16.18
CA LYS A 265 -18.56 -4.21 -16.26
C LYS A 265 -17.86 -4.29 -14.89
N GLY A 266 -17.82 -3.18 -14.16
CA GLY A 266 -17.30 -3.13 -12.79
C GLY A 266 -18.01 -4.08 -11.84
N LEU A 267 -19.34 -4.18 -11.88
CA LEU A 267 -20.10 -5.15 -11.06
C LEU A 267 -19.72 -6.59 -11.36
N LYS A 268 -19.59 -6.94 -12.65
CA LYS A 268 -19.18 -8.30 -13.05
C LYS A 268 -17.78 -8.64 -12.54
N GLU A 269 -16.86 -7.68 -12.61
CA GLU A 269 -15.51 -7.86 -12.08
C GLU A 269 -15.52 -7.98 -10.55
N LEU A 270 -16.33 -7.18 -9.86
CA LEU A 270 -16.49 -7.24 -8.41
C LEU A 270 -16.95 -8.63 -7.95
N GLU A 271 -17.94 -9.22 -8.62
CA GLU A 271 -18.43 -10.57 -8.31
C GLU A 271 -17.37 -11.66 -8.58
N ARG A 272 -16.56 -11.48 -9.63
CA ARG A 272 -15.42 -12.37 -9.89
C ARG A 272 -14.39 -12.29 -8.76
N GLN A 273 -14.07 -11.10 -8.30
CA GLN A 273 -13.11 -10.89 -7.20
C GLN A 273 -13.64 -11.43 -5.87
N ARG A 274 -14.94 -11.21 -5.60
CA ARG A 274 -15.64 -11.69 -4.39
C ARG A 274 -15.52 -13.20 -4.17
N THR A 275 -15.42 -13.96 -5.27
CA THR A 275 -15.35 -15.43 -5.26
C THR A 275 -13.96 -15.98 -5.51
N SER A 276 -12.95 -15.12 -5.72
CA SER A 276 -11.58 -15.57 -6.00
C SER A 276 -10.90 -16.15 -4.75
N SER A 277 -10.21 -17.27 -4.96
CA SER A 277 -9.30 -17.91 -4.00
C SER A 277 -7.83 -17.67 -4.32
N ASP A 278 -7.53 -16.74 -5.24
CA ASP A 278 -6.17 -16.49 -5.70
C ASP A 278 -5.30 -15.89 -4.59
N TRP A 279 -3.98 -16.01 -4.77
CA TRP A 279 -2.95 -15.44 -3.90
C TRP A 279 -2.05 -14.43 -4.63
N PHE A 280 -2.29 -14.18 -5.93
CA PHE A 280 -1.48 -13.35 -6.82
C PHE A 280 -2.32 -12.49 -7.75
#